data_AF-A0A014NVW9-F1
#
_entry.id   AF-A0A014NVW9-F1
#
_cell.length_a   1.000
_cell.length_b   1.000
_cell.length_c   1.000
_cell.angle_alpha   90.00
_cell.angle_beta   90.00
_cell.angle_gamma   90.00
#
_symmetry.space_group_name_H-M   'P 1'
#
loop_
_entity.id
_entity.type
_entity.pdbx_description
1 polymer ?
#
loop_
_entity_poly.entity_id
_entity_poly.type
_entity_poly.pdbx_seq_one_letter_code
_entity_poly.pdbx_strand_id
1 'polypeptide(L)'
;MGKPAKQGTADGNTRILRWAAASALIGVFLIYNSVDAASQNTPSARPAASAPASISEPESDTSNEDAYADSPESTTAPESRPGPALPRSPASHLDIPSIGVSAPFIPLSLDAAGVLVPPPDTDQNLVGWYEGGPSPGERGNAIVAGHVDTKIGPAVFYPLGQLKPKSKVAITREDGIVATFVVDKVKTFKKNAFPDRQVYGDTPNAQLRLITCGGAYDHTAKDYTANVVVFAHLSSYRYS
;
A
#
# COMPACT_ATOMS: atom_id res chain seq x y z
N MET A 1 -40.58 75.08 -3.62
CA MET A 1 -39.23 75.25 -4.22
C MET A 1 -38.26 74.31 -3.52
N GLY A 2 -37.60 73.40 -4.26
CA GLY A 2 -36.56 72.50 -3.74
C GLY A 2 -36.35 71.32 -4.71
N LYS A 3 -35.34 71.42 -5.57
CA LYS A 3 -34.96 70.51 -6.66
C LYS A 3 -33.80 69.58 -6.19
N PRO A 4 -33.31 68.59 -6.98
CA PRO A 4 -33.62 67.16 -6.86
C PRO A 4 -32.39 66.26 -6.55
N ALA A 5 -32.61 64.97 -6.26
CA ALA A 5 -31.54 63.96 -6.13
C ALA A 5 -31.57 62.94 -7.29
N LYS A 6 -30.62 63.18 -8.22
CA LYS A 6 -29.82 62.29 -9.07
C LYS A 6 -30.38 60.93 -9.55
N GLN A 7 -30.65 60.89 -10.85
CA GLN A 7 -30.47 59.72 -11.72
C GLN A 7 -28.99 59.44 -11.95
N GLY A 8 -28.63 58.15 -11.98
CA GLY A 8 -27.38 57.64 -12.51
C GLY A 8 -27.57 56.16 -12.84
N THR A 9 -27.96 55.87 -14.09
CA THR A 9 -28.06 54.50 -14.62
C THR A 9 -27.15 54.33 -15.82
N ALA A 10 -26.42 53.22 -15.75
CA ALA A 10 -25.99 52.35 -16.84
C ALA A 10 -24.91 52.88 -17.79
N ASP A 11 -23.68 52.49 -17.49
CA ASP A 11 -22.68 52.12 -18.49
C ASP A 11 -22.30 50.64 -18.30
N GLY A 12 -22.06 49.94 -19.39
CA GLY A 12 -21.21 48.74 -19.38
C GLY A 12 -21.83 47.45 -19.91
N ASN A 13 -22.01 47.38 -21.23
CA ASN A 13 -22.06 46.13 -22.00
C ASN A 13 -20.90 45.19 -21.61
N THR A 14 -21.18 43.94 -21.25
CA THR A 14 -20.31 42.83 -21.71
C THR A 14 -21.16 41.58 -21.96
N ARG A 15 -21.06 41.14 -23.22
CA ARG A 15 -21.72 40.01 -23.84
C ARG A 15 -21.27 38.71 -23.16
N ILE A 16 -22.17 38.03 -22.48
CA ILE A 16 -21.96 36.65 -22.03
C ILE A 16 -22.30 35.73 -23.21
N LEU A 17 -21.29 35.42 -24.02
CA LEU A 17 -21.40 34.42 -25.07
C LEU A 17 -21.27 33.02 -24.46
N ARG A 18 -22.35 32.27 -24.64
CA ARG A 18 -22.53 30.83 -24.42
C ARG A 18 -21.37 30.00 -24.96
N TRP A 19 -20.92 29.01 -24.20
CA TRP A 19 -20.75 27.64 -24.70
C TRP A 19 -21.19 26.64 -23.64
N ALA A 20 -22.29 25.96 -23.96
CA ALA A 20 -22.73 24.75 -23.29
C ALA A 20 -21.79 23.58 -23.66
N ALA A 21 -21.66 22.65 -22.71
CA ALA A 21 -21.46 21.21 -22.88
C ALA A 21 -20.60 20.71 -24.06
N ALA A 22 -19.47 20.08 -23.72
CA ALA A 22 -18.92 18.98 -24.50
C ALA A 22 -18.44 17.88 -23.54
N SER A 23 -19.41 17.09 -23.09
CA SER A 23 -19.18 15.74 -22.56
C SER A 23 -19.04 14.75 -23.71
N ALA A 24 -18.33 13.66 -23.45
CA ALA A 24 -18.17 12.45 -24.26
C ALA A 24 -17.08 12.53 -25.35
N LEU A 25 -15.98 11.81 -25.09
CA LEU A 25 -15.43 10.73 -25.93
C LEU A 25 -14.02 10.39 -25.41
N ILE A 26 -13.90 9.42 -24.50
CA ILE A 26 -12.83 8.38 -24.38
C ILE A 26 -13.37 7.39 -23.33
N GLY A 27 -14.33 6.56 -23.71
CA GLY A 27 -14.94 5.57 -22.81
C GLY A 27 -15.42 4.30 -23.51
N VAL A 28 -15.10 4.13 -24.80
CA VAL A 28 -15.66 3.07 -25.65
C VAL A 28 -14.58 2.17 -26.28
N PHE A 29 -13.31 2.28 -25.90
CA PHE A 29 -12.24 1.46 -26.55
C PHE A 29 -11.70 0.26 -25.73
N LEU A 30 -12.20 -0.04 -24.53
CA LEU A 30 -11.67 -1.17 -23.73
C LEU A 30 -12.70 -2.26 -23.41
N ILE A 31 -13.73 -2.43 -24.24
CA ILE A 31 -14.72 -3.52 -24.12
C ILE A 31 -14.52 -4.64 -25.17
N TYR A 32 -13.45 -4.61 -25.97
CA TYR A 32 -13.30 -5.54 -27.10
C TYR A 32 -12.22 -6.62 -27.00
N ASN A 33 -11.63 -6.91 -25.83
CA ASN A 33 -10.57 -7.93 -25.74
C ASN A 33 -10.62 -8.84 -24.49
N SER A 34 -11.81 -9.24 -24.02
CA SER A 34 -11.83 -10.31 -23.01
C SER A 34 -13.14 -11.08 -22.94
N VAL A 35 -13.55 -11.67 -24.06
CA VAL A 35 -14.43 -12.84 -24.06
C VAL A 35 -13.91 -13.78 -25.12
N ASP A 36 -13.04 -14.71 -24.70
CA ASP A 36 -12.98 -16.08 -25.22
C ASP A 36 -11.92 -16.87 -24.46
N ALA A 37 -12.38 -17.60 -23.44
CA ALA A 37 -11.81 -18.87 -23.00
C ALA A 37 -12.58 -19.35 -21.75
N ALA A 38 -13.82 -19.78 -21.96
CA ALA A 38 -14.48 -20.70 -21.04
C ALA A 38 -14.86 -21.97 -21.82
N SER A 39 -14.64 -23.13 -21.18
CA SER A 39 -14.86 -24.53 -21.62
C SER A 39 -13.57 -25.21 -22.10
N GLN A 40 -13.13 -26.36 -21.58
CA GLN A 40 -13.89 -27.54 -21.15
C GLN A 40 -13.20 -28.37 -20.03
N ASN A 41 -14.05 -29.05 -19.26
CA ASN A 41 -13.75 -30.18 -18.36
C ASN A 41 -12.97 -31.31 -19.06
N THR A 42 -12.17 -32.08 -18.31
CA THR A 42 -12.30 -33.55 -18.10
C THR A 42 -11.29 -34.01 -17.01
N PRO A 43 -11.67 -34.87 -16.03
CA PRO A 43 -10.74 -35.47 -15.08
C PRO A 43 -10.08 -36.70 -15.70
N SER A 44 -8.74 -36.75 -15.73
CA SER A 44 -8.00 -37.92 -16.21
C SER A 44 -7.50 -38.78 -15.06
N ALA A 45 -7.90 -40.04 -15.10
CA ALA A 45 -7.64 -41.08 -14.13
C ALA A 45 -6.18 -41.59 -14.16
N ARG A 46 -5.75 -42.07 -12.99
CA ARG A 46 -4.52 -42.82 -12.72
C ARG A 46 -4.47 -44.14 -13.50
N PRO A 47 -3.29 -44.61 -13.91
CA PRO A 47 -2.95 -46.02 -13.85
C PRO A 47 -1.85 -46.29 -12.81
N ALA A 48 -2.09 -47.32 -12.02
CA ALA A 48 -1.09 -48.00 -11.20
C ALA A 48 -0.39 -49.08 -12.04
N ALA A 49 0.92 -49.26 -11.85
CA ALA A 49 1.65 -50.50 -12.10
C ALA A 49 3.02 -50.35 -11.39
N SER A 50 3.22 -51.00 -10.24
CA SER A 50 3.74 -52.36 -10.06
C SER A 50 5.27 -52.38 -9.98
N ALA A 51 5.77 -52.52 -8.74
CA ALA A 51 7.10 -53.05 -8.46
C ALA A 51 7.16 -54.56 -8.77
N PRO A 52 8.37 -55.15 -8.86
CA PRO A 52 8.79 -56.00 -7.75
C PRO A 52 10.25 -55.82 -7.31
N ALA A 53 10.52 -56.32 -6.11
CA ALA A 53 11.78 -56.33 -5.39
C ALA A 53 12.79 -57.39 -5.89
N SER A 54 14.08 -57.19 -5.62
CA SER A 54 14.90 -58.16 -4.85
C SER A 54 16.32 -57.67 -4.54
N ILE A 55 16.76 -58.16 -3.39
CA ILE A 55 17.97 -57.93 -2.59
C ILE A 55 19.20 -58.64 -3.18
N SER A 56 20.40 -58.09 -3.00
CA SER A 56 21.58 -58.76 -2.37
C SER A 56 22.81 -57.86 -2.36
N GLU A 57 23.65 -58.11 -1.35
CA GLU A 57 24.63 -57.25 -0.68
C GLU A 57 26.08 -57.58 -1.13
N PRO A 58 27.13 -57.33 -0.34
CA PRO A 58 28.16 -56.29 -0.51
C PRO A 58 29.49 -56.81 -1.11
N GLU A 59 30.36 -55.91 -1.55
CA GLU A 59 31.81 -56.16 -1.49
C GLU A 59 32.55 -54.94 -0.94
N SER A 60 33.25 -55.21 0.16
CA SER A 60 34.32 -54.41 0.76
C SER A 60 35.62 -54.66 0.02
N ASP A 61 36.35 -53.62 -0.36
CA ASP A 61 37.80 -53.71 -0.43
C ASP A 61 38.46 -52.40 0.05
N THR A 62 39.59 -52.62 0.69
CA THR A 62 40.35 -51.82 1.63
C THR A 62 41.34 -50.84 0.97
N SER A 63 41.74 -49.86 1.79
CA SER A 63 43.02 -49.13 1.80
C SER A 63 43.32 -48.15 0.65
N ASN A 64 43.36 -46.85 0.96
CA ASN A 64 44.64 -46.18 1.20
C ASN A 64 44.47 -44.83 1.92
N GLU A 65 45.33 -44.67 2.90
CA GLU A 65 45.59 -43.53 3.76
C GLU A 65 46.49 -42.57 3.00
N ASP A 66 46.06 -41.31 2.79
CA ASP A 66 46.96 -40.17 2.76
C ASP A 66 46.19 -38.85 2.90
N ALA A 67 46.80 -37.97 3.68
CA ALA A 67 46.27 -36.74 4.23
C ALA A 67 45.74 -35.73 3.20
N TYR A 68 44.57 -35.16 3.49
CA TYR A 68 44.39 -33.70 3.48
C TYR A 68 43.22 -33.35 4.43
N ALA A 69 43.48 -32.40 5.33
CA ALA A 69 42.49 -31.90 6.28
C ALA A 69 41.34 -31.22 5.52
N ASP A 70 40.21 -31.89 5.38
CA ASP A 70 38.95 -31.26 4.98
C ASP A 70 38.32 -30.66 6.24
N SER A 71 38.69 -29.41 6.49
CA SER A 71 38.00 -28.55 7.44
C SER A 71 36.54 -28.49 7.00
N PRO A 72 35.53 -28.81 7.84
CA PRO A 72 34.16 -28.64 7.42
C PRO A 72 33.96 -27.15 7.19
N GLU A 73 33.89 -26.78 5.91
CA GLU A 73 33.54 -25.46 5.44
C GLU A 73 32.11 -25.23 5.92
N SER A 74 32.02 -24.67 7.13
CA SER A 74 30.77 -24.21 7.71
C SER A 74 30.28 -23.11 6.80
N THR A 75 29.48 -23.50 5.81
CA THR A 75 28.65 -22.60 5.02
C THR A 75 27.61 -22.06 5.99
N THR A 76 28.01 -21.08 6.80
CA THR A 76 27.08 -20.19 7.48
C THR A 76 26.31 -19.50 6.37
N ALA A 77 25.08 -19.97 6.13
CA ALA A 77 24.08 -19.22 5.40
C ALA A 77 24.11 -17.78 5.93
N PRO A 78 24.08 -16.75 5.07
CA PRO A 78 24.20 -15.38 5.54
C PRO A 78 23.06 -15.12 6.51
N GLU A 79 23.39 -14.97 7.79
CA GLU A 79 22.46 -14.43 8.78
C GLU A 79 22.03 -13.06 8.25
N SER A 80 20.79 -12.98 7.78
CA SER A 80 20.22 -11.73 7.27
C SER A 80 20.20 -10.73 8.41
N ARG A 81 21.23 -9.89 8.50
CA ARG A 81 21.31 -8.83 9.51
C ARG A 81 20.01 -8.04 9.47
N PRO A 82 19.36 -7.80 10.63
CA PRO A 82 18.15 -6.98 10.68
C PRO A 82 18.43 -5.63 10.01
N GLY A 83 17.51 -5.16 9.17
CA GLY A 83 17.62 -3.86 8.54
C GLY A 83 17.63 -2.72 9.57
N PRO A 84 17.78 -1.45 9.12
CA PRO A 84 17.68 -0.29 9.99
C PRO A 84 16.38 -0.32 10.82
N ALA A 85 16.46 0.18 12.06
CA ALA A 85 15.31 0.37 12.93
C ALA A 85 15.57 1.56 13.88
N LEU A 86 14.49 2.19 14.34
CA LEU A 86 14.50 3.35 15.21
C LEU A 86 13.76 3.02 16.52
N PRO A 87 14.05 3.74 17.62
CA PRO A 87 13.22 3.72 18.82
C PRO A 87 11.78 4.17 18.52
N ARG A 88 10.86 3.96 19.45
CA ARG A 88 9.49 4.45 19.30
C ARG A 88 9.45 5.99 19.30
N SER A 89 8.73 6.59 18.35
CA SER A 89 8.40 8.02 18.37
C SER A 89 7.16 8.29 17.50
N PRO A 90 6.23 9.17 17.90
CA PRO A 90 5.07 9.51 17.09
C PRO A 90 5.48 10.10 15.72
N ALA A 91 4.66 9.85 14.71
CA ALA A 91 4.78 10.47 13.40
C ALA A 91 4.06 11.82 13.40
N SER A 92 4.65 12.82 12.75
CA SER A 92 4.11 14.18 12.67
C SER A 92 3.75 14.58 11.25
N HIS A 93 4.53 14.16 10.25
CA HIS A 93 4.31 14.55 8.85
C HIS A 93 4.68 13.46 7.85
N LEU A 94 3.88 13.30 6.79
CA LEU A 94 4.09 12.37 5.69
C LEU A 94 4.40 13.14 4.41
N ASP A 95 5.45 12.73 3.69
CA ASP A 95 5.77 13.21 2.35
C ASP A 95 5.98 12.06 1.35
N ILE A 96 5.30 12.13 0.20
CA ILE A 96 5.47 11.22 -0.93
C ILE A 96 5.59 12.04 -2.23
N PRO A 97 6.79 12.55 -2.55
CA PRO A 97 6.97 13.51 -3.65
C PRO A 97 6.50 13.02 -5.02
N SER A 98 6.66 11.72 -5.30
CA SER A 98 6.30 11.15 -6.62
C SER A 98 4.80 11.18 -6.95
N ILE A 99 3.95 11.42 -5.94
CA ILE A 99 2.50 11.53 -6.10
C ILE A 99 1.94 12.82 -5.47
N GLY A 100 2.81 13.76 -5.10
CA GLY A 100 2.42 15.08 -4.57
C GLY A 100 1.73 15.05 -3.19
N VAL A 101 1.89 13.99 -2.41
CA VAL A 101 1.30 13.89 -1.06
C VAL A 101 2.21 14.56 -0.04
N SER A 102 1.63 15.46 0.76
CA SER A 102 2.25 16.07 1.94
C SER A 102 1.17 16.34 2.98
N ALA A 103 1.19 15.62 4.11
CA ALA A 103 0.05 15.60 5.04
C ALA A 103 0.47 15.42 6.51
N PRO A 104 -0.19 16.11 7.45
CA PRO A 104 -0.03 15.89 8.88
C PRO A 104 -0.62 14.54 9.31
N PHE A 105 -0.12 14.03 10.44
CA PHE A 105 -0.63 12.84 11.10
C PHE A 105 -1.64 13.16 12.20
N ILE A 106 -2.55 12.23 12.41
CA ILE A 106 -3.32 12.07 13.66
C ILE A 106 -3.11 10.66 14.23
N PRO A 107 -3.27 10.46 15.55
CA PRO A 107 -3.33 9.11 16.11
C PRO A 107 -4.64 8.42 15.70
N LEU A 108 -4.54 7.13 15.36
CA LEU A 108 -5.67 6.23 15.15
C LEU A 108 -5.68 5.13 16.19
N SER A 109 -6.89 4.67 16.51
CA SER A 109 -7.16 3.59 17.44
C SER A 109 -8.02 2.51 16.78
N LEU A 110 -8.15 1.38 17.47
CA LEU A 110 -9.14 0.37 17.11
C LEU A 110 -10.46 0.69 17.82
N ASP A 111 -11.57 0.37 17.16
CA ASP A 111 -12.88 0.34 17.81
C ASP A 111 -13.04 -0.90 18.72
N ALA A 112 -14.21 -1.03 19.35
CA ALA A 112 -14.51 -2.14 20.26
C ALA A 112 -14.52 -3.52 19.56
N ALA A 113 -14.63 -3.56 18.22
CA ALA A 113 -14.57 -4.78 17.42
C ALA A 113 -13.15 -5.09 16.92
N GLY A 114 -12.15 -4.26 17.28
CA GLY A 114 -10.76 -4.42 16.84
C GLY A 114 -10.49 -3.90 15.43
N VAL A 115 -11.41 -3.10 14.87
CA VAL A 115 -11.26 -2.53 13.53
C VAL A 115 -10.58 -1.17 13.62
N LEU A 116 -9.60 -0.93 12.74
CA LEU A 116 -8.91 0.36 12.68
C LEU A 116 -9.90 1.46 12.25
N VAL A 117 -10.09 2.46 13.11
CA VAL A 117 -10.91 3.63 12.81
C VAL A 117 -10.13 4.52 11.85
N PRO A 118 -10.66 4.85 10.65
CA PRO A 118 -9.98 5.74 9.71
C PRO A 118 -9.96 7.18 10.24
N PRO A 119 -9.11 8.07 9.68
CA PRO A 119 -9.16 9.49 10.02
C PRO A 119 -10.54 10.11 9.72
N PRO A 120 -10.89 11.26 10.32
CA PRO A 120 -12.13 11.97 10.01
C PRO A 120 -12.28 12.25 8.51
N ASP A 121 -13.49 12.11 7.96
CA ASP A 121 -13.81 12.42 6.56
C ASP A 121 -14.05 13.92 6.30
N THR A 122 -13.92 14.76 7.33
CA THR A 122 -14.13 16.22 7.27
C THR A 122 -12.93 16.98 6.74
N ASP A 123 -11.76 16.36 6.70
CA ASP A 123 -10.52 16.95 6.19
C ASP A 123 -9.94 16.05 5.10
N GLN A 124 -9.70 16.63 3.92
CA GLN A 124 -9.17 15.93 2.76
C GLN A 124 -7.67 15.65 2.88
N ASN A 125 -6.94 16.31 3.78
CA ASN A 125 -5.47 16.21 3.88
C ASN A 125 -5.00 15.63 5.23
N LEU A 126 -5.63 14.55 5.71
CA LEU A 126 -5.19 13.85 6.92
C LEU A 126 -4.81 12.40 6.64
N VAL A 127 -3.66 12.01 7.20
CA VAL A 127 -3.33 10.60 7.41
C VAL A 127 -3.36 10.30 8.90
N GLY A 128 -3.64 9.05 9.22
CA GLY A 128 -3.59 8.60 10.60
C GLY A 128 -2.68 7.39 10.75
N TRP A 129 -1.94 7.33 11.86
CA TRP A 129 -1.12 6.18 12.23
C TRP A 129 -1.77 5.42 13.37
N TYR A 130 -1.81 4.08 13.28
CA TYR A 130 -2.28 3.24 14.37
C TYR A 130 -1.28 3.23 15.54
N GLU A 131 -1.56 4.00 16.59
CA GLU A 131 -0.63 4.21 17.70
C GLU A 131 -0.46 2.98 18.61
N GLY A 132 -1.41 2.04 18.58
CA GLY A 132 -1.29 0.77 19.32
C GLY A 132 -0.23 -0.19 18.75
N GLY A 133 0.28 0.09 17.54
CA GLY A 133 1.31 -0.71 16.88
C GLY A 133 2.71 -0.08 16.91
N PRO A 134 3.64 -0.62 16.09
CA PRO A 134 4.95 -0.03 15.84
C PRO A 134 4.83 1.36 15.25
N SER A 135 5.66 2.29 15.74
CA SER A 135 5.80 3.61 15.13
C SER A 135 6.58 3.55 13.81
N PRO A 136 6.38 4.51 12.88
CA PRO A 136 7.14 4.51 11.63
C PRO A 136 8.66 4.52 11.87
N GLY A 137 9.30 3.41 11.54
CA GLY A 137 10.75 3.19 11.67
C GLY A 137 11.12 2.23 12.78
N GLU A 138 10.20 1.93 13.69
CA GLU A 138 10.31 0.84 14.66
C GLU A 138 10.20 -0.52 13.95
N ARG A 139 10.76 -1.58 14.56
CA ARG A 139 10.59 -2.94 14.04
C ARG A 139 9.12 -3.35 14.06
N GLY A 140 8.67 -4.01 13.00
CA GLY A 140 7.27 -4.36 12.80
C GLY A 140 6.63 -3.56 11.67
N ASN A 141 5.30 -3.71 11.51
CA ASN A 141 4.53 -2.96 10.51
C ASN A 141 3.92 -1.72 11.14
N ALA A 142 4.40 -0.54 10.77
CA ALA A 142 3.68 0.71 11.02
C ALA A 142 2.49 0.81 10.03
N ILE A 143 1.28 0.97 10.57
CA ILE A 143 0.05 1.04 9.77
C ILE A 143 -0.42 2.49 9.68
N VAL A 144 -0.54 3.00 8.46
CA VAL A 144 -1.00 4.35 8.15
C VAL A 144 -2.21 4.27 7.22
N ALA A 145 -3.31 4.91 7.60
CA ALA A 145 -4.54 4.96 6.83
C ALA A 145 -4.87 6.40 6.41
N GLY A 146 -5.50 6.54 5.26
CA GLY A 146 -5.98 7.82 4.74
C GLY A 146 -7.08 7.60 3.72
N HIS A 147 -7.95 8.59 3.57
CA HIS A 147 -9.09 8.50 2.65
C HIS A 147 -8.65 8.58 1.19
N VAL A 148 -9.40 7.89 0.32
CA VAL A 148 -9.29 8.04 -1.13
C VAL A 148 -10.08 9.27 -1.59
N ASP A 149 -11.24 9.51 -1.01
CA ASP A 149 -12.06 10.69 -1.19
C ASP A 149 -12.88 10.98 0.08
N THR A 150 -13.50 12.16 0.09
CA THR A 150 -14.51 12.55 1.07
C THR A 150 -15.73 13.09 0.35
N LYS A 151 -16.76 13.48 1.11
CA LYS A 151 -17.99 14.10 0.55
C LYS A 151 -17.73 15.37 -0.26
N ILE A 152 -16.57 16.01 -0.08
CA ILE A 152 -16.19 17.26 -0.76
C ILE A 152 -15.16 17.04 -1.89
N GLY A 153 -14.76 15.80 -2.18
CA GLY A 153 -13.89 15.44 -3.31
C GLY A 153 -12.70 14.55 -2.93
N PRO A 154 -11.71 14.38 -3.84
CA PRO A 154 -10.52 13.57 -3.61
C PRO A 154 -9.78 13.91 -2.31
N ALA A 155 -9.23 12.91 -1.64
CA ALA A 155 -8.51 13.05 -0.38
C ALA A 155 -7.03 12.66 -0.51
N VAL A 156 -6.29 12.70 0.60
CA VAL A 156 -4.83 12.57 0.65
C VAL A 156 -4.28 11.33 -0.06
N PHE A 157 -4.99 10.20 0.00
CA PHE A 157 -4.57 8.95 -0.62
C PHE A 157 -5.29 8.64 -1.94
N TYR A 158 -6.02 9.60 -2.52
CA TYR A 158 -6.52 9.50 -3.89
C TYR A 158 -5.45 9.01 -4.90
N PRO A 159 -4.20 9.54 -4.89
CA PRO A 159 -3.18 9.10 -5.84
C PRO A 159 -2.38 7.88 -5.37
N LEU A 160 -2.70 7.25 -4.22
CA LEU A 160 -1.85 6.21 -3.60
C LEU A 160 -1.64 5.00 -4.53
N GLY A 161 -2.65 4.61 -5.29
CA GLY A 161 -2.57 3.52 -6.27
C GLY A 161 -1.63 3.78 -7.44
N GLN A 162 -1.18 5.02 -7.64
CA GLN A 162 -0.25 5.41 -8.71
C GLN A 162 1.22 5.25 -8.29
N LEU A 163 1.47 4.97 -7.01
CA LEU A 163 2.82 4.82 -6.48
C LEU A 163 3.52 3.60 -7.10
N LYS A 164 4.81 3.73 -7.37
CA LYS A 164 5.59 2.68 -8.05
C LYS A 164 6.59 2.06 -7.07
N PRO A 165 6.98 0.80 -7.28
CA PRO A 165 8.16 0.24 -6.61
C PRO A 165 9.36 1.20 -6.75
N LYS A 166 10.16 1.29 -5.69
CA LYS A 166 11.31 2.20 -5.53
C LYS A 166 10.96 3.66 -5.26
N SER A 167 9.69 4.07 -5.27
CA SER A 167 9.29 5.39 -4.77
C SER A 167 9.69 5.57 -3.31
N LYS A 168 10.02 6.81 -2.93
CA LYS A 168 10.37 7.16 -1.56
C LYS A 168 9.15 7.68 -0.82
N VAL A 169 9.01 7.25 0.43
CA VAL A 169 8.06 7.78 1.41
C VAL A 169 8.89 8.30 2.59
N ALA A 170 8.74 9.57 2.95
CA ALA A 170 9.41 10.15 4.10
C ALA A 170 8.37 10.41 5.20
N ILE A 171 8.70 10.03 6.42
CA ILE A 171 7.89 10.32 7.61
C ILE A 171 8.76 11.08 8.60
N THR A 172 8.38 12.32 8.87
CA THR A 172 8.94 13.12 9.96
C THR A 172 8.32 12.65 11.27
N ARG A 173 9.16 12.43 12.28
CA ARG A 173 8.77 11.98 13.62
C ARG A 173 8.97 13.14 14.61
N GLU A 174 8.29 13.06 15.75
CA GLU A 174 8.37 14.08 16.80
C GLU A 174 9.75 14.16 17.47
N ASP A 175 10.55 13.09 17.39
CA ASP A 175 11.94 13.08 17.85
C ASP A 175 12.93 13.79 16.91
N GLY A 176 12.43 14.46 15.87
CA GLY A 176 13.24 15.20 14.91
C GLY A 176 13.93 14.31 13.88
N ILE A 177 13.62 13.02 13.81
CA ILE A 177 14.17 12.11 12.79
C ILE A 177 13.18 11.96 11.63
N VAL A 178 13.69 12.04 10.41
CA VAL A 178 12.96 11.69 9.19
C VAL A 178 13.31 10.27 8.76
N ALA A 179 12.34 9.36 8.90
CA ALA A 179 12.44 7.98 8.42
C ALA A 179 12.10 7.92 6.92
N THR A 180 13.00 7.37 6.11
CA THR A 180 12.79 7.21 4.66
C THR A 180 12.58 5.74 4.31
N PHE A 181 11.39 5.45 3.78
CA PHE A 181 10.98 4.14 3.31
C PHE A 181 11.06 4.06 1.79
N VAL A 182 11.33 2.87 1.28
CA VAL A 182 11.31 2.55 -0.16
C VAL A 182 10.16 1.60 -0.43
N VAL A 183 9.32 1.96 -1.40
CA VAL A 183 8.17 1.14 -1.80
C VAL A 183 8.63 -0.15 -2.45
N ASP A 184 8.17 -1.27 -1.94
CA ASP A 184 8.41 -2.60 -2.50
C ASP A 184 7.40 -2.91 -3.59
N LYS A 185 6.12 -2.68 -3.27
CA LYS A 185 4.98 -3.01 -4.13
C LYS A 185 3.73 -2.28 -3.70
N VAL A 186 2.82 -2.08 -4.65
CA VAL A 186 1.44 -1.65 -4.41
C VAL A 186 0.52 -2.80 -4.83
N LYS A 187 -0.46 -3.12 -3.99
CA LYS A 187 -1.42 -4.20 -4.24
C LYS A 187 -2.83 -3.72 -3.93
N THR A 188 -3.78 -4.19 -4.72
CA THR A 188 -5.21 -3.99 -4.49
C THR A 188 -5.83 -5.31 -4.06
N PHE A 189 -6.54 -5.31 -2.93
CA PHE A 189 -7.19 -6.50 -2.38
C PHE A 189 -8.68 -6.23 -2.24
N LYS A 190 -9.52 -7.14 -2.73
CA LYS A 190 -10.97 -7.08 -2.49
C LYS A 190 -11.22 -7.18 -0.98
N LYS A 191 -12.21 -6.45 -0.47
CA LYS A 191 -12.49 -6.43 0.99
C LYS A 191 -12.82 -7.80 1.57
N ASN A 192 -13.54 -8.63 0.80
CA ASN A 192 -13.89 -10.01 1.21
C ASN A 192 -12.74 -11.02 1.10
N ALA A 193 -11.56 -10.60 0.64
CA ALA A 193 -10.37 -11.43 0.50
C ALA A 193 -9.12 -10.66 0.95
N PHE A 194 -9.28 -9.75 1.91
CA PHE A 194 -8.20 -8.93 2.42
C PHE A 194 -7.21 -9.78 3.22
N PRO A 195 -5.90 -9.75 2.92
CA PRO A 195 -4.93 -10.64 3.54
C PRO A 195 -4.41 -10.08 4.87
N ASP A 196 -5.24 -10.15 5.92
CA ASP A 196 -4.95 -9.54 7.24
C ASP A 196 -3.57 -9.91 7.78
N ARG A 197 -3.19 -11.19 7.74
CA ARG A 197 -1.87 -11.64 8.21
C ARG A 197 -0.73 -10.98 7.45
N GLN A 198 -0.87 -10.77 6.15
CA GLN A 198 0.18 -10.15 5.33
C GLN A 198 0.29 -8.63 5.58
N VAL A 199 -0.84 -7.98 5.86
CA VAL A 199 -0.89 -6.53 6.04
C VAL A 199 -0.55 -6.15 7.47
N TYR A 200 -1.20 -6.79 8.45
CA TYR A 200 -1.12 -6.44 9.87
C TYR A 200 -0.18 -7.31 10.69
N GLY A 201 0.16 -8.52 10.22
CA GLY A 201 0.98 -9.46 10.99
C GLY A 201 2.43 -9.01 11.19
N ASP A 202 3.06 -9.50 12.25
CA ASP A 202 4.40 -9.07 12.65
C ASP A 202 5.49 -9.36 11.63
N THR A 203 6.58 -8.59 11.73
CA THR A 203 7.77 -8.70 10.87
C THR A 203 9.01 -8.31 11.66
N PRO A 204 10.18 -8.94 11.43
CA PRO A 204 11.40 -8.62 12.16
C PRO A 204 12.04 -7.28 11.76
N ASN A 205 11.65 -6.73 10.60
CA ASN A 205 12.22 -5.50 10.04
C ASN A 205 11.26 -4.31 10.21
N ALA A 206 11.78 -3.08 10.17
CA ALA A 206 10.95 -1.88 10.12
C ALA A 206 10.25 -1.75 8.76
N GLN A 207 8.93 -1.85 8.76
CA GLN A 207 8.08 -1.90 7.58
C GLN A 207 6.94 -0.89 7.71
N LEU A 208 6.44 -0.44 6.57
CA LEU A 208 5.34 0.52 6.47
C LEU A 208 4.22 -0.08 5.61
N ARG A 209 2.98 0.17 6.04
CA ARG A 209 1.76 -0.08 5.26
C ARG A 209 1.01 1.24 5.12
N LEU A 210 0.85 1.72 3.89
CA LEU A 210 -0.09 2.81 3.58
C LEU A 210 -1.35 2.18 3.00
N ILE A 211 -2.51 2.50 3.57
CA ILE A 211 -3.77 1.85 3.25
C ILE A 211 -4.82 2.91 2.89
N THR A 212 -5.55 2.68 1.80
CA THR A 212 -6.73 3.46 1.44
C THR A 212 -7.79 2.59 0.78
N CYS A 213 -9.01 3.10 0.70
CA CYS A 213 -10.08 2.46 -0.06
C CYS A 213 -9.78 2.47 -1.58
N GLY A 214 -10.26 1.49 -2.32
CA GLY A 214 -10.07 1.42 -3.77
C GLY A 214 -11.00 0.44 -4.48
N GLY A 215 -10.76 0.22 -5.77
CA GLY A 215 -11.68 -0.54 -6.61
C GLY A 215 -12.93 0.28 -6.98
N ALA A 216 -13.97 -0.40 -7.47
CA ALA A 216 -15.23 0.27 -7.80
C ALA A 216 -15.96 0.70 -6.52
N TYR A 217 -16.67 1.83 -6.61
CA TYR A 217 -17.58 2.28 -5.57
C TYR A 217 -18.92 1.56 -5.72
N ASP A 218 -19.34 0.86 -4.67
CA ASP A 218 -20.66 0.25 -4.56
C ASP A 218 -21.64 1.28 -3.96
N HIS A 219 -22.53 1.81 -4.80
CA HIS A 219 -23.52 2.80 -4.38
C HIS A 219 -24.60 2.25 -3.44
N THR A 220 -24.82 0.93 -3.44
CA THR A 220 -25.80 0.27 -2.56
C THR A 220 -25.20 0.10 -1.17
N ALA A 221 -23.96 -0.41 -1.09
CA ALA A 221 -23.23 -0.54 0.18
C ALA A 221 -22.65 0.79 0.68
N LYS A 222 -22.61 1.82 -0.19
CA LYS A 222 -21.94 3.12 0.03
C LYS A 222 -20.47 2.96 0.39
N ASP A 223 -19.80 2.01 -0.26
CA ASP A 223 -18.47 1.59 0.10
C ASP A 223 -17.64 1.16 -1.11
N TYR A 224 -16.33 1.24 -0.98
CA TYR A 224 -15.39 0.74 -1.97
C TYR A 224 -15.23 -0.77 -1.89
N THR A 225 -15.15 -1.43 -3.05
CA THR A 225 -15.07 -2.90 -3.14
C THR A 225 -13.71 -3.49 -2.76
N ALA A 226 -12.67 -2.65 -2.65
CA ALA A 226 -11.30 -3.08 -2.38
C ALA A 226 -10.56 -2.07 -1.50
N ASN A 227 -9.35 -2.45 -1.09
CA ASN A 227 -8.36 -1.59 -0.47
C ASN A 227 -7.07 -1.62 -1.30
N VAL A 228 -6.40 -0.47 -1.41
CA VAL A 228 -5.04 -0.36 -1.94
C VAL A 228 -4.08 -0.36 -0.75
N VAL A 229 -3.05 -1.20 -0.83
CA VAL A 229 -2.01 -1.33 0.18
C VAL A 229 -0.65 -1.13 -0.47
N VAL A 230 0.09 -0.14 0.02
CA VAL A 230 1.51 0.04 -0.27
C VAL A 230 2.32 -0.70 0.77
N PHE A 231 3.25 -1.53 0.31
CA PHE A 231 4.26 -2.19 1.14
C PHE A 231 5.58 -1.47 0.93
N ALA A 232 6.23 -1.06 2.02
CA ALA A 232 7.54 -0.41 1.97
C ALA A 232 8.39 -0.81 3.17
N HIS A 233 9.71 -0.79 3.00
CA HIS A 233 10.67 -1.06 4.06
C HIS A 233 11.49 0.19 4.40
N LEU A 234 11.94 0.29 5.66
CA LEU A 234 12.84 1.37 6.07
C LEU A 234 14.18 1.20 5.35
N SER A 235 14.60 2.23 4.62
CA SER A 235 15.87 2.23 3.88
C SER A 235 16.92 3.09 4.57
N SER A 236 16.54 4.24 5.12
CA SER A 236 17.45 5.15 5.81
C SER A 236 16.69 6.10 6.74
N TYR A 237 17.42 6.86 7.54
CA TYR A 237 16.88 7.94 8.35
C TYR A 237 17.91 9.08 8.46
N ARG A 238 17.44 10.27 8.79
CA ARG A 238 18.27 11.47 9.01
C ARG A 238 17.65 12.36 10.07
N TYR A 239 18.44 13.20 10.71
CA TYR A 239 17.91 14.27 11.56
C TYR A 239 17.35 15.40 10.67
N SER A 240 16.23 15.97 11.10
CA SER A 240 15.56 17.12 10.49
C SER A 240 16.20 18.44 10.91
#